data_AF-A0A3M0G890-F1
#
_entry.id   AF-A0A3M0G890-F1
#
_cell.length_a   1.000
_cell.length_b   1.000
_cell.length_c   1.000
_cell.angle_alpha   90.00
_cell.angle_beta   90.00
_cell.angle_gamma   90.00
#
_symmetry.space_group_name_H-M   'P 1'
#
loop_
_entity.id
_entity.type
_entity.pdbx_description
1 polymer ?
#
loop_
_entity_poly.entity_id
_entity_poly.type
_entity_poly.pdbx_seq_one_letter_code
_entity_poly.pdbx_strand_id
1 'polypeptide(L)'
;MSVSLDVRNDRQVVGHAALRTPLDARGLELIVVSGTGVVEQTVDSTTNAEIAVDVRLGQAVGVLRSSAAYVGLASISNGDSAWVFCTDRAVVSVRNGELYLGLWLAVMGEPSFLHRFLFEVVVEVVPA
;
A
#
# COMPACT_ATOMS: atom_id res chain seq x y z
N MET A 1 8.84 -11.68 5.16
CA MET A 1 8.22 -11.13 6.41
C MET A 1 6.88 -10.51 6.05
N SER A 2 5.91 -10.39 6.97
CA SER A 2 4.61 -9.75 6.68
C SER A 2 4.24 -8.64 7.67
N VAL A 3 3.74 -7.52 7.18
CA VAL A 3 3.31 -6.36 7.97
C VAL A 3 1.85 -6.02 7.61
N SER A 4 1.02 -5.77 8.62
CA SER A 4 -0.37 -5.36 8.43
C SER A 4 -0.60 -3.93 8.94
N LEU A 5 -1.17 -3.08 8.10
CA LEU A 5 -1.44 -1.67 8.38
C LEU A 5 -2.94 -1.38 8.24
N ASP A 6 -3.46 -0.45 9.04
CA ASP A 6 -4.84 0.04 8.94
C ASP A 6 -4.84 1.57 8.78
N VAL A 7 -5.52 2.07 7.75
CA VAL A 7 -5.63 3.53 7.51
C VAL A 7 -6.32 4.29 8.65
N ARG A 8 -7.06 3.58 9.51
CA ARG A 8 -7.72 4.16 10.70
C ARG A 8 -6.76 4.35 11.87
N ASN A 9 -5.52 3.87 11.77
CA ASN A 9 -4.48 4.04 12.75
C ASN A 9 -3.40 4.99 12.22
N ASP A 10 -3.36 6.22 12.76
CA ASP A 10 -2.45 7.29 12.34
C ASP A 10 -0.97 6.99 12.60
N ARG A 11 -0.67 6.01 13.46
CA ARG A 11 0.69 5.51 13.68
C ARG A 11 1.13 4.50 12.63
N GLN A 12 0.19 3.93 11.87
CA GLN A 12 0.44 2.93 10.82
C GLN A 12 0.32 3.53 9.43
N VAL A 13 -0.62 4.45 9.22
CA VAL A 13 -0.76 5.20 7.96
C VAL A 13 -0.93 6.68 8.26
N VAL A 14 0.06 7.47 7.84
CA VAL A 14 0.06 8.92 8.02
C VAL A 14 -0.55 9.60 6.80
N GLY A 15 -1.30 10.67 7.01
CA GLY A 15 -1.84 11.50 5.92
C GLY A 15 -2.85 10.76 5.05
N HIS A 16 -3.60 9.82 5.63
CA HIS A 16 -4.66 9.12 4.91
C HIS A 16 -5.71 10.11 4.38
N ALA A 17 -6.02 9.99 3.10
CA ALA A 17 -7.12 10.69 2.46
C ALA A 17 -7.91 9.72 1.58
N ALA A 18 -9.22 9.99 1.45
CA ALA A 18 -10.09 9.26 0.55
C ALA A 18 -11.05 10.22 -0.16
N LEU A 19 -11.19 10.05 -1.47
CA LEU A 19 -12.17 10.71 -2.30
C LEU A 19 -13.11 9.64 -2.87
N ARG A 20 -14.42 9.90 -2.82
CA ARG A 20 -15.45 9.05 -3.42
C ARG A 20 -16.33 9.91 -4.31
N THR A 21 -16.53 9.49 -5.55
CA THR A 21 -17.37 10.21 -6.51
C THR A 21 -18.17 9.23 -7.38
N PRO A 22 -19.44 9.53 -7.70
CA PRO A 22 -20.15 8.79 -8.73
C PRO A 22 -19.45 8.97 -10.09
N LEU A 23 -19.41 7.90 -10.88
CA LEU A 23 -18.86 7.87 -12.24
C LEU A 23 -19.95 7.90 -13.30
N ASP A 24 -21.09 7.24 -13.04
CA ASP A 24 -22.19 7.19 -13.99
C ASP A 24 -23.57 7.08 -13.31
N ALA A 25 -24.62 7.21 -14.12
CA ALA A 25 -26.00 7.08 -13.68
C ALA A 25 -26.42 5.64 -13.32
N ARG A 26 -25.56 4.64 -13.55
CA ARG A 26 -25.81 3.22 -13.26
C ARG A 26 -25.27 2.82 -11.88
N GLY A 27 -24.73 3.79 -11.14
CA GLY A 27 -24.25 3.59 -9.77
C GLY A 27 -22.81 3.13 -9.68
N LEU A 28 -21.99 3.27 -10.75
CA LEU A 28 -20.55 3.11 -10.61
C LEU A 28 -19.96 4.27 -9.83
N GLU A 29 -18.95 3.98 -9.02
CA GLU A 29 -18.21 4.98 -8.25
C GLU A 29 -16.71 4.83 -8.46
N LEU A 30 -16.03 5.97 -8.42
CA LEU A 30 -14.59 6.07 -8.32
C LEU A 30 -14.23 6.33 -6.86
N ILE A 31 -13.29 5.56 -6.34
CA ILE A 31 -12.69 5.79 -5.04
C ILE A 31 -11.19 5.97 -5.23
N VAL A 32 -10.65 7.07 -4.74
CA VAL A 32 -9.21 7.33 -4.66
C VAL A 32 -8.82 7.33 -3.21
N VAL A 33 -7.86 6.49 -2.82
CA VAL A 33 -7.33 6.41 -1.46
C VAL A 33 -5.84 6.62 -1.49
N SER A 34 -5.31 7.52 -0.67
CA SER A 34 -3.88 7.76 -0.55
C SER A 34 -3.42 7.79 0.91
N GLY A 35 -2.11 7.65 1.11
CA GLY A 35 -1.49 7.74 2.42
C GLY A 35 -0.01 7.34 2.41
N THR A 36 0.61 7.45 3.58
CA THR A 36 1.98 7.00 3.83
C THR A 36 1.98 5.85 4.82
N GLY A 37 2.28 4.62 4.37
CA GLY A 37 2.43 3.46 5.25
C GLY A 37 3.73 3.53 6.05
N VAL A 38 3.64 3.26 7.36
CA VAL A 38 4.76 3.22 8.31
C VAL A 38 5.08 1.76 8.60
N VAL A 39 6.22 1.28 8.09
CA VAL A 39 6.59 -0.14 8.14
C VAL A 39 7.68 -0.39 9.20
N GLU A 40 8.62 0.55 9.32
CA GLU A 40 9.77 0.51 10.26
C GLU A 40 10.45 -0.87 10.31
N GLN A 41 11.01 -1.29 9.17
CA GLN A 41 11.68 -2.59 9.01
C GLN A 41 13.17 -2.43 8.80
N THR A 42 13.94 -3.19 9.59
CA THR A 42 15.38 -3.36 9.39
C THR A 42 15.63 -4.61 8.58
N VAL A 43 16.46 -4.49 7.56
CA VAL A 43 16.97 -5.59 6.76
C VAL A 43 18.48 -5.58 6.87
N ASP A 44 19.05 -6.72 7.22
CA ASP A 44 20.49 -6.93 7.30
C ASP A 44 20.80 -8.15 6.46
N SER A 45 20.84 -7.95 5.14
CA SER A 45 20.98 -9.02 4.16
C SER A 45 21.62 -8.54 2.88
N THR A 46 22.70 -9.21 2.49
CA THR A 46 23.37 -9.15 1.18
C THR A 46 22.58 -9.80 0.04
N THR A 47 21.40 -10.36 0.32
CA THR A 47 20.48 -10.91 -0.69
C THR A 47 19.10 -10.24 -0.62
N ASN A 48 18.37 -10.25 -1.74
CA ASN A 48 17.02 -9.68 -1.80
C ASN A 48 16.10 -10.38 -0.81
N ALA A 49 15.61 -9.63 0.19
CA ALA A 49 14.57 -10.04 1.10
C ALA A 49 13.22 -9.49 0.65
N GLU A 50 12.16 -10.28 0.79
CA GLU A 50 10.80 -9.87 0.49
C GLU A 50 10.02 -9.50 1.76
N ILE A 51 9.42 -8.31 1.75
CA ILE A 51 8.51 -7.80 2.77
C ILE A 51 7.13 -7.70 2.13
N ALA A 52 6.21 -8.56 2.57
CA ALA A 52 4.81 -8.45 2.23
C ALA A 52 4.13 -7.43 3.15
N VAL A 53 3.41 -6.46 2.60
CA VAL A 53 2.64 -5.48 3.36
C VAL A 53 1.19 -5.55 2.94
N ASP A 54 0.27 -5.59 3.91
CA ASP A 54 -1.16 -5.59 3.67
C ASP A 54 -1.79 -4.38 4.35
N VAL A 55 -2.37 -3.48 3.56
CA VAL A 55 -2.97 -2.23 4.05
C VAL A 55 -4.48 -2.32 3.91
N ARG A 56 -5.19 -2.27 5.04
CA ARG A 56 -6.64 -2.11 5.08
C ARG A 56 -6.98 -0.66 4.78
N LEU A 57 -7.69 -0.41 3.67
CA LEU A 57 -7.94 0.94 3.13
C LEU A 57 -9.19 1.62 3.69
N GLY A 58 -9.94 0.94 4.56
CA GLY A 58 -11.03 1.53 5.31
C GLY A 58 -12.32 1.80 4.52
N GLN A 59 -12.37 1.43 3.24
CA GLN A 59 -13.49 1.71 2.33
C GLN A 59 -14.36 0.47 2.12
N ALA A 60 -15.65 0.60 2.44
CA ALA A 60 -16.64 -0.44 2.17
C ALA A 60 -17.10 -0.38 0.70
N VAL A 61 -17.05 -1.52 0.01
CA VAL A 61 -17.36 -1.65 -1.43
C VAL A 61 -18.04 -2.99 -1.73
N GLY A 62 -18.87 -3.02 -2.76
CA GLY A 62 -19.54 -4.24 -3.21
C GLY A 62 -18.64 -5.05 -4.14
N VAL A 63 -18.54 -4.62 -5.40
CA VAL A 63 -17.78 -5.32 -6.45
C VAL A 63 -16.71 -4.42 -7.05
N LEU A 64 -15.46 -4.89 -7.04
CA LEU A 64 -14.35 -4.23 -7.74
C LEU A 64 -14.44 -4.47 -9.24
N ARG A 65 -14.49 -3.40 -10.04
CA ARG A 65 -14.55 -3.47 -11.52
C ARG A 65 -13.18 -3.29 -12.14
N SER A 66 -12.45 -2.28 -11.66
CA SER A 66 -11.07 -2.00 -12.08
C SER A 66 -10.31 -1.38 -10.92
N SER A 67 -8.98 -1.47 -10.97
CA SER A 67 -8.11 -0.91 -9.94
C SER A 67 -6.73 -0.59 -10.49
N ALA A 68 -6.14 0.48 -9.99
CA ALA A 68 -4.72 0.79 -10.10
C ALA A 68 -4.15 1.12 -8.72
N ALA A 69 -2.90 0.74 -8.50
CA ALA A 69 -2.15 1.11 -7.31
C ALA A 69 -0.81 1.70 -7.72
N TYR A 70 -0.48 2.85 -7.15
CA TYR A 70 0.78 3.55 -7.32
C TYR A 70 1.48 3.57 -5.98
N VAL A 71 2.75 3.14 -5.97
CA VAL A 71 3.53 3.02 -4.74
C VAL A 71 4.88 3.67 -4.97
N GLY A 72 5.26 4.56 -4.06
CA GLY A 72 6.54 5.21 -4.06
C GLY A 72 7.25 5.00 -2.73
N LEU A 73 8.54 4.70 -2.75
CA LEU A 73 9.32 4.66 -1.52
C LEU A 73 9.51 6.10 -1.01
N ALA A 74 9.22 6.31 0.27
CA ALA A 74 9.14 7.66 0.83
C ALA A 74 10.31 7.96 1.77
N SER A 75 10.77 6.96 2.52
CA SER A 75 11.90 7.10 3.44
C SER A 75 12.59 5.76 3.61
N ILE A 76 13.83 5.70 3.14
CA ILE A 76 14.76 4.59 3.31
C ILE A 76 16.06 5.12 3.89
N SER A 77 16.73 4.32 4.71
CA SER A 77 18.08 4.61 5.21
C SER A 77 18.95 3.40 4.95
N ASN A 78 20.21 3.60 4.59
CA ASN A 78 21.14 2.51 4.39
C ASN A 78 22.58 2.94 4.70
N GLY A 79 23.35 2.03 5.29
CA GLY A 79 24.79 2.16 5.50
C GLY A 79 25.65 1.67 4.34
N ASP A 80 25.07 0.91 3.40
CA ASP A 80 25.79 0.30 2.27
C ASP A 80 25.71 1.13 0.97
N SER A 81 26.75 1.02 0.16
CA SER A 81 26.81 1.53 -1.21
C SER A 81 26.02 0.69 -2.21
N ALA A 82 25.85 -0.61 -1.95
CA ALA A 82 25.10 -1.54 -2.79
C ALA A 82 23.78 -1.94 -2.11
N TRP A 83 22.65 -1.47 -2.65
CA TRP A 83 21.34 -1.76 -2.07
C TRP A 83 20.22 -1.80 -3.10
N VAL A 84 19.13 -2.42 -2.68
CA VAL A 84 17.89 -2.49 -3.45
C VAL A 84 16.74 -2.11 -2.53
N PHE A 85 15.90 -1.19 -2.99
CA PHE A 85 14.52 -1.08 -2.53
C PHE A 85 13.65 -0.96 -3.76
N CYS A 86 12.67 -1.85 -3.92
CA CYS A 86 11.70 -1.79 -5.00
C CYS A 86 10.34 -2.33 -4.57
N THR A 87 9.30 -1.86 -5.26
CA THR A 87 7.97 -2.47 -5.20
C THR A 87 7.87 -3.48 -6.34
N ASP A 88 7.97 -4.75 -6.01
CA ASP A 88 7.88 -5.83 -7.00
C ASP A 88 6.44 -6.02 -7.47
N ARG A 89 5.49 -5.87 -6.55
CA ARG A 89 4.08 -6.07 -6.83
C ARG A 89 3.20 -5.22 -5.93
N ALA A 90 2.13 -4.68 -6.51
CA ALA A 90 1.02 -4.06 -5.80
C ALA A 90 -0.30 -4.63 -6.34
N VAL A 91 -1.21 -5.03 -5.44
CA VAL A 91 -2.51 -5.62 -5.78
C VAL A 91 -3.58 -5.01 -4.91
N VAL A 92 -4.65 -4.53 -5.55
CA VAL A 92 -5.87 -4.12 -4.85
C VAL A 92 -6.85 -5.28 -4.83
N SER A 93 -7.47 -5.52 -3.67
CA SER A 93 -8.44 -6.60 -3.49
C SER A 93 -9.60 -6.16 -2.60
N VAL A 94 -10.73 -6.87 -2.71
CA VAL A 94 -11.87 -6.72 -1.79
C VAL A 94 -11.91 -7.95 -0.90
N ARG A 95 -11.97 -7.73 0.42
CA ARG A 95 -12.09 -8.81 1.41
C ARG A 95 -13.17 -8.41 2.40
N ASN A 96 -14.19 -9.27 2.56
CA ASN A 96 -15.33 -9.01 3.44
C ASN A 96 -16.01 -7.64 3.18
N GLY A 97 -16.13 -7.26 1.91
CA GLY A 97 -16.73 -5.98 1.51
C GLY A 97 -15.86 -4.75 1.77
N GLU A 98 -14.56 -4.90 2.01
CA GLU A 98 -13.64 -3.79 2.27
C GLU A 98 -12.41 -3.85 1.37
N LEU A 99 -11.87 -2.68 0.97
CA LEU A 99 -10.68 -2.57 0.13
C LEU A 99 -9.38 -2.83 0.91
N TYR A 100 -8.48 -3.58 0.29
CA TYR A 100 -7.12 -3.86 0.76
C TYR A 100 -6.09 -3.62 -0.35
N LEU A 101 -4.95 -3.05 0.02
CA LEU A 101 -3.75 -2.97 -0.82
C LEU A 101 -2.70 -3.96 -0.31
N GLY A 102 -2.43 -5.00 -1.08
CA GLY A 102 -1.32 -5.93 -0.86
C GLY A 102 -0.09 -5.49 -1.64
N LEU A 103 1.06 -5.43 -0.98
CA LEU A 103 2.34 -5.03 -1.54
C LEU A 103 3.39 -6.10 -1.26
N TRP A 104 4.31 -6.26 -2.20
CA TRP A 104 5.52 -7.05 -2.05
C TRP A 104 6.70 -6.13 -2.36
N LEU A 105 7.52 -5.89 -1.34
CA LEU A 105 8.67 -5.01 -1.41
C LEU A 105 9.93 -5.86 -1.36
N ALA A 106 10.80 -5.72 -2.35
CA ALA A 106 12.13 -6.30 -2.29
C ALA A 106 13.12 -5.29 -1.69
N VAL A 107 13.89 -5.75 -0.72
CA VAL A 107 14.84 -4.95 0.06
C VAL A 107 16.15 -5.71 0.21
N MET A 108 17.28 -5.02 0.03
CA MET A 108 18.63 -5.56 0.20
C MET A 108 19.57 -4.49 0.77
N GLY A 109 20.53 -4.90 1.60
CA GLY A 109 21.59 -4.06 2.19
C GLY A 109 21.89 -4.44 3.65
N GLU A 110 23.04 -3.99 4.15
CA GLU A 110 23.58 -4.33 5.48
C GLU A 110 24.11 -3.08 6.22
N PRO A 111 23.39 -2.51 7.20
CA PRO A 111 21.95 -2.62 7.42
C PRO A 111 21.17 -1.57 6.60
N SER A 112 20.10 -2.03 5.96
CA SER A 112 19.09 -1.23 5.26
C SER A 112 17.83 -1.08 6.12
N PHE A 113 17.18 0.08 6.04
CA PHE A 113 15.96 0.40 6.78
C PHE A 113 14.88 0.91 5.82
N LEU A 114 13.73 0.24 5.83
CA LEU A 114 12.50 0.72 5.20
C LEU A 114 11.62 1.38 6.27
N HIS A 115 11.60 2.71 6.30
CA HIS A 115 10.74 3.43 7.24
C HIS A 115 9.32 3.53 6.68
N ARG A 116 9.19 4.06 5.45
CA ARG A 116 7.89 4.50 4.90
C ARG A 116 7.78 4.32 3.38
N PHE A 117 6.55 4.08 2.94
CA PHE A 117 6.15 4.18 1.52
C PHE A 117 4.90 5.03 1.37
N LEU A 118 4.80 5.74 0.26
CA LEU A 118 3.61 6.44 -0.20
C LEU A 118 2.78 5.48 -1.06
N PHE A 119 1.46 5.56 -0.97
CA PHE A 119 0.58 4.87 -1.87
C PHE A 119 -0.58 5.76 -2.33
N GLU A 120 -1.06 5.48 -3.54
CA GLU A 120 -2.33 5.94 -4.08
C GLU A 120 -3.02 4.75 -4.75
N VAL A 121 -4.29 4.54 -4.42
CA VAL A 121 -5.13 3.47 -4.93
C VAL A 121 -6.34 4.11 -5.59
N VAL A 122 -6.53 3.81 -6.87
CA VAL A 122 -7.66 4.29 -7.67
C VAL A 122 -8.49 3.07 -8.03
N VAL A 123 -9.76 3.05 -7.65
CA VAL A 123 -10.66 1.93 -7.95
C VAL A 123 -11.97 2.39 -8.52
N GLU A 124 -12.50 1.60 -9.44
CA GLU A 124 -13.89 1.69 -9.87
C GLU A 124 -14.66 0.54 -9.24
N VAL A 125 -15.76 0.86 -8.56
CA VAL A 125 -16.54 -0.12 -7.80
C VAL A 125 -18.03 0.04 -8.07
N VAL A 126 -18.75 -1.07 -7.87
CA VAL A 126 -20.18 -1.04 -7.56
C VAL A 126 -20.30 -0.93 -6.04
N PRO A 127 -21.07 0.03 -5.50
CA PRO A 127 -21.34 0.15 -4.07
C PRO A 127 -21.88 -1.15 -3.46
N ALA A 128 -21.64 -1.32 -2.16
CA ALA A 128 -22.19 -2.44 -1.38
C ALA A 128 -23.70 -2.31 -1.19
#